data_AF-A0A6P7GR51-F1
#
_entry.id   AF-A0A6P7GR51-F1
#
_cell.length_a   1.000
_cell.length_b   1.000
_cell.length_c   1.000
_cell.angle_alpha   90.00
_cell.angle_beta   90.00
_cell.angle_gamma   90.00
#
_symmetry.space_group_name_H-M   'P 1'
#
loop_
_entity.id
_entity.type
_entity.pdbx_description
1 polymer ?
#
loop_
_entity_poly.entity_id
_entity_poly.type
_entity_poly.pdbx_seq_one_letter_code
_entity_poly.pdbx_strand_id
1 'polypeptide(L)'
;MGRKTAASSAKSKEKRLQRKEEQSRISQAMTIVANANKLEDPLEPFPVFRKFNKNGLEAELFVKKAVDLDQNVKDWAFNLTKKNMQLKYEQCTWGWSDSKKVEELTDEAAWYLVAKSSDGTLLGFSHFRFDMDEGIEVLYCYELQLDSSFQRKGLGKFMMQVLELIAFKNTMKKVVLTVLKNNQYSKFFKALNYELDESSPLDDEEDSYPYEILSKVNKRLAPHMSPMKMNSNHCCSGHDHHH
;
A
#
# COMPACT_ATOMS: atom_id res chain seq x y z
N MET A 1 -52.94 -5.59 -10.95
CA MET A 1 -51.81 -4.64 -11.14
C MET A 1 -51.59 -3.87 -9.84
N GLY A 2 -50.54 -4.17 -9.08
CA GLY A 2 -50.30 -3.53 -7.77
C GLY A 2 -49.71 -2.12 -7.94
N ARG A 3 -50.41 -1.09 -7.46
CA ARG A 3 -49.89 0.30 -7.41
C ARG A 3 -48.76 0.38 -6.39
N LYS A 4 -47.54 0.70 -6.84
CA LYS A 4 -46.41 1.03 -5.95
C LYS A 4 -46.74 2.28 -5.14
N THR A 5 -46.57 2.23 -3.82
CA THR A 5 -46.82 3.35 -2.91
C THR A 5 -45.77 4.46 -3.12
N ALA A 6 -46.11 5.72 -2.82
CA ALA A 6 -45.20 6.86 -2.95
C ALA A 6 -43.89 6.67 -2.16
N ALA A 7 -43.97 6.06 -0.98
CA ALA A 7 -42.80 5.68 -0.17
C ALA A 7 -41.88 4.65 -0.86
N SER A 8 -42.45 3.66 -1.56
CA SER A 8 -41.66 2.67 -2.33
C SER A 8 -40.97 3.29 -3.54
N SER A 9 -41.59 4.31 -4.16
CA SER A 9 -41.02 5.08 -5.27
C SER A 9 -39.88 5.99 -4.80
N ALA A 10 -40.04 6.68 -3.66
CA ALA A 10 -39.00 7.53 -3.07
C ALA A 10 -37.74 6.73 -2.69
N LYS A 11 -37.91 5.60 -2.00
CA LYS A 11 -36.80 4.69 -1.64
C LYS A 11 -36.07 4.15 -2.87
N SER A 12 -36.79 3.88 -3.96
CA SER A 12 -36.19 3.43 -5.22
C SER A 12 -35.40 4.54 -5.93
N LYS A 13 -35.86 5.79 -5.87
CA LYS A 13 -35.15 6.95 -6.43
C LYS A 13 -33.87 7.24 -5.64
N GLU A 14 -33.96 7.22 -4.31
CA GLU A 14 -32.81 7.42 -3.42
C GLU A 14 -31.72 6.35 -3.66
N LYS A 15 -32.10 5.08 -3.71
CA LYS A 15 -31.15 3.98 -4.00
C LYS A 15 -30.50 4.11 -5.39
N ARG A 16 -31.22 4.64 -6.39
CA ARG A 16 -30.67 4.89 -7.73
C ARG A 16 -29.67 6.06 -7.70
N LEU A 17 -29.97 7.11 -6.94
CA LEU A 17 -29.08 8.26 -6.78
C LEU A 17 -27.78 7.83 -6.08
N GLN A 18 -27.87 7.12 -4.95
CA GLN A 18 -26.71 6.60 -4.21
C GLN A 18 -25.80 5.73 -5.08
N ARG A 19 -26.39 4.84 -5.91
CA ARG A 19 -25.61 4.02 -6.86
C ARG A 19 -24.89 4.86 -7.91
N LYS A 20 -25.54 5.92 -8.42
CA LYS A 20 -24.94 6.81 -9.42
C LYS A 20 -23.80 7.62 -8.81
N GLU A 21 -23.99 8.12 -7.59
CA GLU A 21 -22.94 8.82 -6.84
C GLU A 21 -21.75 7.91 -6.56
N GLU A 22 -21.99 6.67 -6.14
CA GLU A 22 -20.94 5.67 -5.91
C GLU A 22 -20.16 5.34 -7.18
N GLN A 23 -20.86 5.07 -8.29
CA GLN A 23 -20.22 4.83 -9.59
C GLN A 23 -19.39 6.03 -10.04
N SER A 24 -19.90 7.26 -9.84
CA SER A 24 -19.15 8.46 -10.16
C SER A 24 -17.90 8.61 -9.28
N ARG A 25 -17.99 8.28 -7.99
CA ARG A 25 -16.88 8.31 -7.04
C ARG A 25 -15.78 7.33 -7.44
N ILE A 26 -16.15 6.08 -7.72
CA ILE A 26 -15.22 5.02 -8.13
C ILE A 26 -14.56 5.40 -9.47
N SER A 27 -15.32 5.92 -10.43
CA SER A 27 -14.76 6.36 -11.72
C SER A 27 -13.75 7.50 -11.56
N GLN A 28 -14.00 8.45 -10.65
CA GLN A 28 -13.04 9.51 -10.33
C GLN A 28 -11.79 8.95 -9.65
N ALA A 29 -11.95 8.03 -8.69
CA ALA A 29 -10.84 7.37 -8.01
C ALA A 29 -9.95 6.57 -8.97
N MET A 30 -10.56 5.80 -9.90
CA MET A 30 -9.84 5.10 -10.97
C MET A 30 -9.05 6.07 -11.86
N THR A 31 -9.61 7.25 -12.16
CA THR A 31 -8.91 8.28 -12.94
C THR A 31 -7.70 8.82 -12.18
N ILE A 32 -7.82 9.04 -10.87
CA ILE A 32 -6.72 9.46 -9.99
C ILE A 32 -5.58 8.42 -10.03
N VAL A 33 -5.90 7.15 -9.81
CA VAL A 33 -4.92 6.04 -9.87
C VAL A 33 -4.27 5.94 -11.24
N ALA A 34 -5.05 6.00 -12.32
CA ALA A 34 -4.53 5.95 -13.68
C ALA A 34 -3.58 7.12 -13.99
N ASN A 35 -3.87 8.32 -13.48
CA ASN A 35 -2.99 9.48 -13.64
C ASN A 35 -1.69 9.33 -12.87
N ALA A 36 -1.74 8.80 -11.63
CA ALA A 36 -0.55 8.55 -10.84
C ALA A 36 0.37 7.49 -11.50
N ASN A 37 -0.21 6.44 -12.08
CA ASN A 37 0.56 5.41 -12.79
C ASN A 37 1.15 5.87 -14.14
N LYS A 38 0.71 7.02 -14.68
CA LYS A 38 1.29 7.64 -15.89
C LYS A 38 2.50 8.54 -15.61
N LEU A 39 2.82 8.79 -14.35
CA LEU A 39 4.00 9.56 -13.99
C LEU A 39 5.27 8.86 -14.50
N GLU A 40 6.30 9.64 -14.79
CA GLU A 40 7.65 9.14 -15.06
C GLU A 40 8.43 8.97 -13.75
N ASP A 41 8.41 10.01 -12.89
CA ASP A 41 9.05 10.00 -11.58
C ASP A 41 8.15 10.64 -10.52
N PRO A 42 7.48 9.83 -9.67
CA PRO A 42 6.65 10.33 -8.57
C PRO A 42 7.39 11.16 -7.51
N LEU A 43 8.73 11.08 -7.46
CA LEU A 43 9.58 11.80 -6.52
C LEU A 43 10.10 13.13 -7.09
N GLU A 44 9.89 13.43 -8.38
CA GLU A 44 10.29 14.69 -9.03
C GLU A 44 9.90 15.94 -8.22
N PRO A 45 8.65 16.07 -7.71
CA PRO A 45 8.24 17.27 -6.98
C PRO A 45 8.95 17.49 -5.63
N PHE A 46 9.78 16.53 -5.19
CA PHE A 46 10.38 16.49 -3.86
C PHE A 46 11.91 16.32 -3.90
N PRO A 47 12.66 17.21 -4.57
CA PRO A 47 14.10 17.03 -4.76
C PRO A 47 14.88 16.93 -3.44
N VAL A 48 14.43 17.62 -2.39
CA VAL A 48 15.04 17.57 -1.04
C VAL A 48 14.92 16.17 -0.43
N PHE A 49 13.86 15.43 -0.75
CA PHE A 49 13.59 14.10 -0.21
C PHE A 49 14.33 12.97 -0.95
N ARG A 50 15.10 13.31 -1.98
CA ARG A 50 16.04 12.38 -2.64
C ARG A 50 17.28 12.10 -1.80
N LYS A 51 17.52 12.86 -0.73
CA LYS A 51 18.71 12.68 0.11
C LYS A 51 18.31 12.45 1.55
N PHE A 52 18.98 11.49 2.17
CA PHE A 52 18.89 11.20 3.59
C PHE A 52 20.29 11.31 4.18
N ASN A 53 20.43 12.10 5.25
CA ASN A 53 21.67 12.16 6.03
C ASN A 53 21.30 12.24 7.52
N LYS A 54 21.43 11.11 8.22
CA LYS A 54 21.16 11.05 9.67
C LYS A 54 21.84 9.84 10.30
N ASN A 55 22.28 9.99 11.56
CA ASN A 55 22.80 8.91 12.39
C ASN A 55 23.96 8.12 11.71
N GLY A 56 24.85 8.84 11.02
CA GLY A 56 25.99 8.22 10.32
C GLY A 56 25.57 7.33 9.14
N LEU A 57 24.45 7.65 8.49
CA LEU A 57 24.02 7.02 7.25
C LEU A 57 23.66 8.11 6.24
N GLU A 58 24.29 8.04 5.08
CA GLU A 58 23.98 8.88 3.92
C GLU A 58 23.39 8.01 2.83
N ALA A 59 22.27 8.45 2.25
CA ALA A 59 21.60 7.74 1.17
C ALA A 59 21.03 8.72 0.14
N GLU A 60 21.06 8.31 -1.11
CA GLU A 60 20.32 8.88 -2.21
C GLU A 60 19.15 7.95 -2.57
N LEU A 61 17.97 8.53 -2.76
CA LEU A 61 16.74 7.83 -3.09
C LEU A 61 16.33 8.14 -4.54
N PHE A 62 15.87 7.10 -5.24
CA PHE A 62 15.27 7.22 -6.55
C PHE A 62 14.01 6.36 -6.65
N VAL A 63 13.12 6.73 -7.57
CA VAL A 63 11.90 5.98 -7.86
C VAL A 63 11.93 5.52 -9.31
N LYS A 64 11.55 4.26 -9.54
CA LYS A 64 11.38 3.67 -10.88
C LYS A 64 10.23 2.66 -10.88
N LYS A 65 9.62 2.41 -12.04
CA LYS A 65 8.77 1.24 -12.23
C LYS A 65 9.61 -0.03 -12.26
N ALA A 66 9.02 -1.16 -11.90
CA ALA A 66 9.67 -2.47 -12.00
C ALA A 66 10.12 -2.77 -13.43
N VAL A 67 9.31 -2.41 -14.44
CA VAL A 67 9.66 -2.61 -15.86
C VAL A 67 10.95 -1.87 -16.28
N ASP A 68 11.26 -0.73 -15.63
CA ASP A 68 12.42 0.12 -15.93
C ASP A 68 13.60 -0.08 -14.95
N LEU A 69 13.47 -1.05 -14.03
CA LEU A 69 14.45 -1.35 -13.01
C LEU A 69 15.46 -2.38 -13.51
N ASP A 70 16.74 -2.13 -13.26
CA ASP A 70 17.82 -3.04 -13.67
C ASP A 70 17.65 -4.42 -13.01
N GLN A 71 17.95 -5.50 -13.74
CA GLN A 71 17.76 -6.87 -13.25
C GLN A 71 18.51 -7.13 -11.94
N ASN A 72 19.74 -6.61 -11.80
CA ASN A 72 20.52 -6.75 -10.58
C ASN A 72 19.82 -6.16 -9.35
N VAL A 73 19.05 -5.07 -9.52
CA VAL A 73 18.30 -4.46 -8.41
C VAL A 73 17.07 -5.30 -8.08
N LYS A 74 16.38 -5.87 -9.08
CA LYS A 74 15.27 -6.80 -8.86
C LYS A 74 15.72 -8.04 -8.08
N ASP A 75 16.81 -8.66 -8.51
CA ASP A 75 17.37 -9.84 -7.86
C ASP A 75 17.81 -9.53 -6.42
N TRP A 76 18.44 -8.36 -6.21
CA TRP A 76 18.79 -7.89 -4.87
C TRP A 76 17.54 -7.67 -3.99
N ALA A 77 16.50 -7.03 -4.52
CA ALA A 77 15.27 -6.76 -3.79
C ALA A 77 14.56 -8.06 -3.37
N PHE A 78 14.48 -9.04 -4.29
CA PHE A 78 13.96 -10.37 -3.99
C PHE A 78 14.79 -11.06 -2.88
N ASN A 79 16.11 -11.11 -3.03
CA ASN A 79 16.98 -11.77 -2.05
C ASN A 79 16.91 -11.11 -0.67
N LEU A 80 16.83 -9.77 -0.61
CA LEU A 80 16.65 -9.05 0.64
C LEU A 80 15.30 -9.37 1.29
N THR A 81 14.23 -9.40 0.49
CA THR A 81 12.89 -9.78 0.96
C THR A 81 12.90 -11.20 1.51
N LYS A 82 13.46 -12.15 0.76
CA LYS A 82 13.59 -13.54 1.19
C LYS A 82 14.35 -13.66 2.51
N LYS A 83 15.53 -13.04 2.60
CA LYS A 83 16.34 -13.01 3.83
C LYS A 83 15.55 -12.49 5.05
N ASN A 84 14.77 -11.44 4.87
CA ASN A 84 14.07 -10.78 5.96
C ASN A 84 12.74 -11.46 6.33
N MET A 85 12.06 -12.06 5.36
CA MET A 85 10.65 -12.43 5.46
C MET A 85 10.34 -13.91 5.32
N GLN A 86 11.18 -14.72 4.64
CA GLN A 86 10.89 -16.13 4.35
C GLN A 86 10.41 -16.91 5.59
N LEU A 87 11.17 -16.87 6.68
CA LEU A 87 10.81 -17.57 7.92
C LEU A 87 9.47 -17.09 8.51
N LYS A 88 9.11 -15.81 8.36
CA LYS A 88 7.85 -15.27 8.91
C LYS A 88 6.65 -15.75 8.10
N TYR A 89 6.82 -15.82 6.79
CA TYR A 89 5.84 -16.36 5.86
C TYR A 89 5.63 -17.86 6.10
N GLU A 90 6.73 -18.64 6.21
CA GLU A 90 6.69 -20.08 6.52
C GLU A 90 6.08 -20.40 7.88
N GLN A 91 6.20 -19.49 8.86
CA GLN A 91 5.62 -19.63 10.20
C GLN A 91 4.15 -19.22 10.29
N CYS A 92 3.49 -18.88 9.18
CA CYS A 92 2.09 -18.53 9.16
C CYS A 92 1.35 -19.26 8.02
N THR A 93 0.03 -19.11 7.98
CA THR A 93 -0.83 -19.84 7.02
C THR A 93 -0.60 -19.45 5.55
N TRP A 94 0.15 -18.38 5.27
CA TRP A 94 0.47 -17.96 3.90
C TRP A 94 1.57 -18.81 3.25
N GLY A 95 2.54 -19.32 4.03
CA GLY A 95 3.71 -20.00 3.47
C GLY A 95 4.61 -19.10 2.62
N TRP A 96 5.70 -19.64 2.07
CA TRP A 96 6.62 -18.90 1.20
C TRP A 96 6.78 -19.59 -0.17
N SER A 97 6.74 -18.80 -1.24
CA SER A 97 7.01 -19.25 -2.60
C SER A 97 7.92 -18.24 -3.30
N ASP A 98 9.11 -18.69 -3.71
CA ASP A 98 10.05 -17.87 -4.48
C ASP A 98 9.40 -17.35 -5.77
N SER A 99 8.72 -18.22 -6.53
CA SER A 99 8.14 -17.85 -7.82
C SER A 99 7.04 -16.80 -7.68
N LYS A 100 6.12 -16.98 -6.71
CA LYS A 100 5.03 -16.02 -6.49
C LYS A 100 5.54 -14.69 -5.96
N LYS A 101 6.57 -14.71 -5.09
CA LYS A 101 7.18 -13.47 -4.61
C LYS A 101 7.95 -12.75 -5.72
N VAL A 102 8.61 -13.46 -6.63
CA VAL A 102 9.21 -12.86 -7.83
C VAL A 102 8.14 -12.24 -8.72
N GLU A 103 7.03 -12.95 -8.98
CA GLU A 103 5.89 -12.44 -9.76
C GLU A 103 5.33 -11.15 -9.14
N GLU A 104 5.05 -11.14 -7.84
CA GLU A 104 4.55 -9.96 -7.10
C GLU A 104 5.51 -8.75 -7.22
N LEU A 105 6.82 -8.99 -7.05
CA LEU A 105 7.87 -7.98 -7.10
C LEU A 105 8.15 -7.47 -8.51
N THR A 106 7.80 -8.23 -9.55
CA THR A 106 8.08 -7.88 -10.96
C THR A 106 6.85 -7.48 -11.77
N ASP A 107 5.70 -7.41 -11.13
CA ASP A 107 4.44 -6.92 -11.69
C ASP A 107 4.58 -5.56 -12.38
N GLU A 108 3.85 -5.36 -13.47
CA GLU A 108 3.90 -4.15 -14.29
C GLU A 108 3.45 -2.88 -13.54
N ALA A 109 2.56 -3.02 -12.56
CA ALA A 109 2.09 -1.93 -11.71
C ALA A 109 3.06 -1.59 -10.55
N ALA A 110 4.11 -2.40 -10.35
CA ALA A 110 5.04 -2.22 -9.25
C ALA A 110 5.94 -0.98 -9.46
N TRP A 111 5.98 -0.13 -8.45
CA TRP A 111 6.93 0.96 -8.29
C TRP A 111 7.93 0.64 -7.18
N TYR A 112 9.16 1.09 -7.37
CA TYR A 112 10.27 0.91 -6.44
C TYR A 112 10.81 2.24 -5.99
N LEU A 113 10.77 2.50 -4.68
CA LEU A 113 11.58 3.53 -4.02
C LEU A 113 12.84 2.86 -3.48
N VAL A 114 14.00 3.15 -4.06
CA VAL A 114 15.27 2.50 -3.68
C VAL A 114 16.19 3.52 -3.03
N ALA A 115 16.83 3.14 -1.92
CA ALA A 115 17.87 3.90 -1.25
C ALA A 115 19.24 3.28 -1.51
N LYS A 116 20.20 4.09 -1.98
CA LYS A 116 21.60 3.70 -2.22
C LYS A 116 22.57 4.64 -1.50
N SER A 117 23.72 4.17 -1.08
CA SER A 117 24.82 5.02 -0.60
C SER A 117 25.59 5.68 -1.75
N SER A 118 26.49 6.59 -1.41
CA SER A 118 27.33 7.32 -2.36
C SER A 118 28.26 6.42 -3.19
N ASP A 119 28.64 5.25 -2.66
CA ASP A 119 29.45 4.24 -3.36
C ASP A 119 28.61 3.28 -4.23
N GLY A 120 27.28 3.47 -4.28
CA GLY A 120 26.36 2.64 -5.05
C GLY A 120 25.80 1.44 -4.30
N THR A 121 26.17 1.21 -3.03
CA THR A 121 25.61 0.10 -2.24
C THR A 121 24.11 0.30 -2.02
N LEU A 122 23.32 -0.73 -2.33
CA LEU A 122 21.87 -0.72 -2.10
C LEU A 122 21.57 -0.98 -0.61
N LEU A 123 20.84 -0.06 0.01
CA LEU A 123 20.62 -0.03 1.46
C LEU A 123 19.26 -0.60 1.87
N GLY A 124 18.26 -0.38 1.02
CA GLY A 124 16.88 -0.78 1.24
C GLY A 124 15.97 -0.25 0.14
N PHE A 125 14.78 -0.84 0.03
CA PHE A 125 13.78 -0.45 -0.94
C PHE A 125 12.38 -0.50 -0.33
N SER A 126 11.44 0.16 -0.99
CA SER A 126 10.03 -0.13 -0.86
C SER A 126 9.45 -0.44 -2.22
N HIS A 127 8.68 -1.52 -2.30
CA HIS A 127 7.80 -1.82 -3.42
C HIS A 127 6.41 -1.31 -3.07
N PHE A 128 5.85 -0.46 -3.92
CA PHE A 128 4.53 0.10 -3.75
C PHE A 128 3.75 0.15 -5.06
N ARG A 129 2.44 0.32 -4.96
CA ARG A 129 1.55 0.53 -6.12
C ARG A 129 0.59 1.68 -5.84
N PHE A 130 0.20 2.41 -6.88
CA PHE A 130 -1.02 3.20 -6.84
C PHE A 130 -2.16 2.29 -7.27
N ASP A 131 -3.15 2.09 -6.41
CA ASP A 131 -4.19 1.08 -6.64
C ASP A 131 -5.56 1.50 -6.08
N MET A 132 -6.57 0.72 -6.43
CA MET A 132 -7.91 0.78 -5.85
C MET A 132 -8.06 -0.32 -4.79
N ASP A 133 -8.16 0.07 -3.53
CA ASP A 133 -8.37 -0.84 -2.40
C ASP A 133 -9.77 -0.60 -1.81
N GLU A 134 -10.66 -1.59 -1.87
CA GLU A 134 -12.07 -1.48 -1.45
C GLU A 134 -12.78 -0.22 -2.01
N GLY A 135 -12.53 0.10 -3.29
CA GLY A 135 -13.12 1.28 -3.95
C GLY A 135 -12.50 2.63 -3.54
N ILE A 136 -11.38 2.61 -2.82
CA ILE A 136 -10.62 3.78 -2.39
C ILE A 136 -9.29 3.86 -3.14
N GLU A 137 -8.96 5.04 -3.67
CA GLU A 137 -7.68 5.34 -4.27
C GLU A 137 -6.56 5.42 -3.21
N VAL A 138 -5.59 4.51 -3.27
CA VAL A 138 -4.53 4.36 -2.27
C VAL A 138 -3.14 4.27 -2.88
N LEU A 139 -2.12 4.56 -2.06
CA LEU A 139 -0.78 4.02 -2.28
C LEU A 139 -0.60 2.82 -1.36
N TYR A 140 -0.48 1.63 -1.94
CA TYR A 140 -0.27 0.40 -1.19
C TYR A 140 1.23 0.10 -1.11
N CYS A 141 1.80 0.07 0.09
CA CYS A 141 3.17 -0.34 0.36
C CYS A 141 3.21 -1.86 0.58
N TYR A 142 3.61 -2.60 -0.44
CA TYR A 142 3.72 -4.07 -0.40
C TYR A 142 4.92 -4.50 0.42
N GLU A 143 6.08 -3.88 0.16
CA GLU A 143 7.32 -4.19 0.86
C GLU A 143 7.99 -2.91 1.36
N LEU A 144 8.61 -3.01 2.53
CA LEU A 144 9.61 -2.07 3.03
C LEU A 144 10.76 -2.89 3.63
N GLN A 145 11.86 -2.98 2.88
CA GLN A 145 12.98 -3.84 3.23
C GLN A 145 14.25 -3.02 3.35
N LEU A 146 14.96 -3.19 4.47
CA LEU A 146 16.28 -2.60 4.68
C LEU A 146 17.25 -3.73 5.08
N ASP A 147 18.49 -3.66 4.61
CA ASP A 147 19.53 -4.53 5.18
C ASP A 147 19.71 -4.18 6.67
N SER A 148 19.88 -5.23 7.49
CA SER A 148 20.02 -5.12 8.95
C SER A 148 21.10 -4.13 9.38
N SER A 149 22.16 -3.99 8.58
CA SER A 149 23.30 -3.10 8.85
C SER A 149 22.93 -1.60 8.80
N PHE A 150 21.83 -1.27 8.12
CA PHE A 150 21.35 0.10 7.92
C PHE A 150 20.04 0.40 8.67
N GLN A 151 19.51 -0.57 9.40
CA GLN A 151 18.33 -0.41 10.24
C GLN A 151 18.61 0.44 11.48
N ARG A 152 17.54 0.93 12.13
CA ARG A 152 17.60 1.77 13.34
C ARG A 152 18.35 3.10 13.20
N LYS A 153 18.74 3.49 11.99
CA LYS A 153 19.34 4.81 11.67
C LYS A 153 18.32 5.86 11.21
N GLY A 154 17.06 5.47 11.03
CA GLY A 154 15.97 6.37 10.64
C GLY A 154 15.58 6.33 9.16
N LEU A 155 16.33 5.59 8.33
CA LEU A 155 16.07 5.48 6.89
C LEU A 155 14.67 4.91 6.59
N GLY A 156 14.24 3.83 7.26
CA GLY A 156 12.91 3.25 7.04
C GLY A 156 11.78 4.23 7.35
N LYS A 157 11.91 5.04 8.42
CA LYS A 157 10.96 6.12 8.72
C LYS A 157 10.93 7.14 7.59
N PHE A 158 12.10 7.55 7.10
CA PHE A 158 12.20 8.53 6.02
C PHE A 158 11.57 8.01 4.73
N MET A 159 11.80 6.75 4.37
CA MET A 159 11.18 6.12 3.19
C MET A 159 9.66 6.10 3.28
N MET A 160 9.09 5.75 4.44
CA MET A 160 7.62 5.84 4.63
C MET A 160 7.10 7.27 4.47
N GLN A 161 7.82 8.28 5.00
CA GLN A 161 7.45 9.68 4.80
C GLN A 161 7.50 10.08 3.32
N VAL A 162 8.44 9.53 2.54
CA VAL A 162 8.48 9.74 1.10
C VAL A 162 7.26 9.13 0.41
N LEU A 163 6.86 7.90 0.78
CA LEU A 163 5.63 7.29 0.25
C LEU A 163 4.39 8.13 0.60
N GLU A 164 4.28 8.64 1.83
CA GLU A 164 3.21 9.55 2.25
C GLU A 164 3.16 10.81 1.36
N LEU A 165 4.31 11.43 1.08
CA LEU A 165 4.40 12.61 0.21
C LEU A 165 3.95 12.30 -1.22
N ILE A 166 4.43 11.18 -1.78
CA ILE A 166 4.07 10.71 -3.11
C ILE A 166 2.56 10.44 -3.19
N ALA A 167 2.01 9.69 -2.23
CA ALA A 167 0.60 9.37 -2.16
C ALA A 167 -0.27 10.63 -2.12
N PHE A 168 0.01 11.53 -1.19
CA PHE A 168 -0.85 12.68 -0.93
C PHE A 168 -0.75 13.76 -1.99
N LYS A 169 0.40 13.90 -2.65
CA LYS A 169 0.55 14.77 -3.83
C LYS A 169 -0.25 14.27 -5.02
N ASN A 170 -0.39 12.97 -5.15
CA ASN A 170 -1.17 12.31 -6.20
C ASN A 170 -2.61 12.01 -5.76
N THR A 171 -3.11 12.73 -4.76
CA THR A 171 -4.51 12.68 -4.31
C THR A 171 -5.01 11.32 -3.81
N MET A 172 -4.10 10.42 -3.46
CA MET A 172 -4.46 9.19 -2.76
C MET A 172 -5.04 9.53 -1.39
N LYS A 173 -6.08 8.80 -0.98
CA LYS A 173 -6.78 9.03 0.29
C LYS A 173 -6.04 8.44 1.47
N LYS A 174 -5.29 7.36 1.29
CA LYS A 174 -4.48 6.75 2.35
C LYS A 174 -3.26 6.04 1.77
N VAL A 175 -2.25 5.89 2.63
CA VAL A 175 -1.18 4.89 2.42
C VAL A 175 -1.57 3.65 3.21
N VAL A 176 -1.58 2.49 2.57
CA VAL A 176 -1.98 1.20 3.16
C VAL A 176 -0.79 0.25 3.15
N LEU A 177 -0.70 -0.63 4.15
CA LEU A 177 0.26 -1.73 4.18
C LEU A 177 -0.30 -2.91 4.96
N THR A 178 0.19 -4.11 4.66
CA THR A 178 -0.08 -5.31 5.43
C THR A 178 1.15 -5.71 6.24
N VAL A 179 0.95 -6.07 7.51
CA VAL A 179 2.02 -6.57 8.37
C VAL A 179 1.60 -7.89 9.01
N LEU A 180 2.45 -8.90 8.91
CA LEU A 180 2.25 -10.17 9.60
C LEU A 180 2.26 -9.94 11.12
N LYS A 181 1.33 -10.56 11.86
CA LYS A 181 1.24 -10.44 13.33
C LYS A 181 2.48 -11.00 14.04
N ASN A 182 3.15 -11.98 13.44
CA ASN A 182 4.43 -12.51 13.91
C ASN A 182 5.63 -11.59 13.61
N ASN A 183 5.42 -10.46 12.91
CA ASN A 183 6.42 -9.47 12.61
C ASN A 183 6.41 -8.33 13.64
N GLN A 184 7.48 -8.24 14.44
CA GLN A 184 7.64 -7.20 15.47
C GLN A 184 7.63 -5.75 14.93
N TYR A 185 7.78 -5.55 13.62
CA TYR A 185 7.78 -4.23 12.99
C TYR A 185 6.40 -3.57 12.89
N SER A 186 5.30 -4.22 13.28
CA SER A 186 4.01 -3.54 13.48
C SER A 186 4.15 -2.29 14.40
N LYS A 187 4.95 -2.39 15.47
CA LYS A 187 5.24 -1.27 16.38
C LYS A 187 5.94 -0.10 15.70
N PHE A 188 6.74 -0.37 14.67
CA PHE A 188 7.41 0.68 13.90
C PHE A 188 6.39 1.51 13.11
N PHE A 189 5.45 0.88 12.41
CA PHE A 189 4.40 1.59 11.67
C PHE A 189 3.46 2.36 12.60
N LYS A 190 3.06 1.75 13.72
CA LYS A 190 2.25 2.42 14.75
C LYS A 190 2.95 3.67 15.31
N ALA A 191 4.27 3.64 15.51
CA ALA A 191 5.05 4.81 15.90
C ALA A 191 5.15 5.91 14.81
N LEU A 192 4.79 5.61 13.56
CA LEU A 192 4.65 6.58 12.46
C LEU A 192 3.21 7.10 12.31
N ASN A 193 2.32 6.75 13.25
CA ASN A 193 0.88 7.04 13.24
C ASN A 193 0.13 6.34 12.11
N TYR A 194 0.53 5.10 11.80
CA TYR A 194 -0.34 4.17 11.09
C TYR A 194 -1.28 3.51 12.10
N GLU A 195 -2.55 3.44 11.75
CA GLU A 195 -3.62 2.89 12.57
C GLU A 195 -4.17 1.62 11.92
N LEU A 196 -4.91 0.81 12.67
CA LEU A 196 -5.59 -0.36 12.11
C LEU A 196 -6.60 0.11 11.05
N ASP A 197 -6.49 -0.39 9.83
CA ASP A 197 -7.40 -0.02 8.76
C ASP A 197 -8.76 -0.72 8.95
N GLU A 198 -9.83 -0.06 8.49
CA GLU A 198 -11.18 -0.62 8.52
C GLU A 198 -11.34 -1.88 7.67
N SER A 199 -10.46 -2.10 6.68
CA SER A 199 -10.40 -3.32 5.87
C SER A 199 -9.61 -4.46 6.53
N SER A 200 -8.94 -4.21 7.67
CA SER A 200 -8.20 -5.27 8.36
C SER A 200 -9.18 -6.35 8.84
N PRO A 201 -8.93 -7.64 8.54
CA PRO A 201 -9.78 -8.70 9.05
C PRO A 201 -9.71 -8.76 10.58
N LEU A 202 -10.85 -9.10 11.19
CA LEU A 202 -10.97 -9.33 12.62
C LEU A 202 -10.88 -10.84 12.87
N ASP A 203 -10.11 -11.23 13.87
CA ASP A 203 -10.13 -12.62 14.33
C ASP A 203 -11.44 -12.86 15.08
N ASP A 204 -12.02 -14.05 14.90
CA ASP A 204 -13.13 -14.56 15.69
C ASP A 204 -12.83 -16.00 16.20
N GLU A 205 -13.85 -16.71 16.68
CA GLU A 205 -13.67 -18.06 17.22
C GLU A 205 -13.31 -19.10 16.14
N GLU A 206 -13.69 -18.85 14.88
CA GLU A 206 -13.51 -19.78 13.77
C GLU A 206 -12.33 -19.37 12.87
N ASP A 207 -12.13 -18.07 12.67
CA ASP A 207 -11.13 -17.52 11.76
C ASP A 207 -10.06 -16.70 12.48
N SER A 208 -8.78 -17.04 12.24
CA SER A 208 -7.64 -16.23 12.66
C SER A 208 -6.74 -15.90 11.47
N TYR A 209 -6.45 -14.62 11.32
CA TYR A 209 -5.67 -14.09 10.20
C TYR A 209 -4.24 -13.83 10.65
N PRO A 210 -3.20 -14.25 9.88
CA PRO A 210 -1.81 -14.10 10.30
C PRO A 210 -1.28 -12.66 10.15
N TYR A 211 -2.12 -11.70 9.77
CA TYR A 211 -1.74 -10.34 9.42
C TYR A 211 -2.75 -9.31 9.96
N GLU A 212 -2.33 -8.05 10.00
CA GLU A 212 -3.20 -6.89 10.18
C GLU A 212 -2.92 -5.89 9.04
N ILE A 213 -3.95 -5.17 8.61
CA ILE A 213 -3.82 -4.09 7.64
C ILE A 213 -3.75 -2.78 8.41
N LEU A 214 -2.73 -1.97 8.12
CA LEU A 214 -2.55 -0.66 8.70
C LEU A 214 -2.64 0.42 7.62
N SER A 215 -3.15 1.59 7.98
CA SER A 215 -3.16 2.72 7.06
C SER A 215 -2.93 4.06 7.73
N LYS A 216 -2.63 5.06 6.89
CA LYS A 216 -2.49 6.45 7.28
C LYS A 216 -3.22 7.35 6.29
N VAL A 217 -4.27 8.00 6.79
CA VAL A 217 -5.18 8.83 5.99
C VAL A 217 -4.55 10.17 5.62
N ASN A 218 -4.79 10.59 4.38
CA ASN A 218 -4.53 11.93 3.90
C ASN A 218 -5.50 12.91 4.56
N LYS A 219 -5.05 13.56 5.64
CA LYS A 219 -5.87 14.50 6.42
C LYS A 219 -6.43 15.66 5.60
N ARG A 220 -5.82 16.00 4.46
CA ARG A 220 -6.34 17.05 3.55
C ARG A 220 -7.61 16.62 2.81
N LEU A 221 -7.79 15.31 2.62
CA LEU A 221 -8.93 14.72 1.92
C LEU A 221 -9.93 14.03 2.86
N ALA A 222 -9.59 13.88 4.14
CA ALA A 222 -10.44 13.28 5.17
C ALA A 222 -11.89 13.82 5.24
N PRO A 223 -12.18 15.13 5.04
CA PRO A 223 -13.57 15.62 5.05
C PRO A 223 -14.48 15.03 3.96
N HIS A 224 -13.90 14.40 2.92
CA HIS A 224 -14.61 13.81 1.79
C HIS A 224 -14.73 12.28 1.88
N MET A 225 -14.29 11.66 2.97
CA MET A 225 -14.48 10.23 3.22
C MET A 225 -15.86 10.03 3.87
N SER A 226 -16.85 9.59 3.09
CA SER A 226 -18.11 9.12 3.66
C SER A 226 -17.84 7.82 4.44
N PRO A 227 -18.44 7.61 5.63
CA PRO A 227 -18.32 6.33 6.31
C PRO A 227 -18.91 5.24 5.41
N MET A 228 -18.09 4.29 4.98
CA MET A 228 -18.57 3.11 4.27
C MET A 228 -19.49 2.33 5.22
N LYS A 229 -20.77 2.20 4.85
CA LYS A 229 -21.68 1.32 5.57
C LYS A 229 -21.33 -0.11 5.18
N MET A 230 -20.72 -0.86 6.09
CA MET A 230 -20.50 -2.30 5.92
C MET A 230 -21.83 -3.00 5.68
N ASN A 231 -21.98 -3.63 4.52
CA ASN A 231 -22.89 -4.75 4.37
C ASN A 231 -22.12 -5.98 4.82
N SER A 232 -22.53 -6.57 5.93
CA SER A 232 -21.97 -7.79 6.54
C SER A 232 -22.20 -9.06 5.72
N ASN A 233 -22.18 -8.99 4.38
CA ASN A 233 -22.47 -10.10 3.46
C ASN A 233 -21.75 -9.92 2.11
N HIS A 234 -20.48 -9.54 2.12
CA HIS A 234 -19.60 -9.78 0.98
C HIS A 234 -18.42 -10.60 1.44
N CYS A 235 -18.47 -11.90 1.11
CA CYS A 235 -17.29 -12.73 1.03
C CYS A 235 -16.25 -11.97 0.20
N CYS A 236 -15.03 -11.87 0.74
CA CYS A 236 -13.86 -11.36 0.05
C CYS A 236 -13.75 -12.03 -1.34
N SER A 237 -14.19 -11.33 -2.37
CA SER A 237 -13.93 -11.71 -3.76
C SER A 237 -12.67 -10.98 -4.20
N GLY A 238 -11.54 -11.64 -3.99
CA GLY A 238 -10.35 -11.53 -4.83
C GLY A 238 -9.64 -10.18 -4.86
N HIS A 239 -8.99 -9.81 -3.76
CA HIS A 239 -7.56 -9.58 -3.93
C HIS A 239 -6.93 -10.96 -3.92
N ASP A 240 -6.64 -11.44 -5.11
CA ASP A 240 -5.70 -12.53 -5.31
C ASP A 240 -4.34 -12.05 -4.78
N HIS A 241 -4.17 -12.12 -3.46
CA HIS A 241 -2.89 -12.48 -2.89
C HIS A 241 -2.62 -13.90 -3.39
N HIS A 242 -2.18 -14.00 -4.65
CA HIS A 242 -1.55 -15.20 -5.15
C HIS A 242 -0.25 -15.40 -4.35
N HIS A 243 -0.43 -16.00 -3.17
CA HIS A 243 0.60 -16.57 -2.31
C HIS A 243 0.54 -18.09 -2.40
#